data_AF-A0A0G4EV03-F1
#
_entry.id   AF-A0A0G4EV03-F1
#
_cell.length_a   1.000
_cell.length_b   1.000
_cell.length_c   1.000
_cell.angle_alpha   90.00
_cell.angle_beta   90.00
_cell.angle_gamma   90.00
#
_symmetry.space_group_name_H-M   'P 1'
#
loop_
_entity.id
_entity.type
_entity.pdbx_description
1 polymer ?
#
loop_
_entity_poly.entity_id
_entity_poly.type
_entity_poly.pdbx_seq_one_letter_code
_entity_poly.pdbx_strand_id
1 'polypeptide(L)'
;MEKLVKSSHPSSLAAVFPWDGIGETRRVAYHGKWRLPRFGAAAIHRRPCVDRDLLYADKALAAIEQSAKQMRKKLRQQAKTIKDLITSNGGQPVVTGSLSEEIEVNVGGGTVLCVPRKPLLLPGVSDSFVAYLLLHHLDGLPKDTEGRPFLDADPIYIDWLFDEIANVGAADAQGETKEIVFEPGPDDPFYHDLFFDNKISSQQQQQKDASAHDLGEKKDAAGGAKKAAAVDDPLSDLHTNVKNLETAVDRLWSAELELTKFHAVMGPFLKSGGGGADEIKSVRVMGKRVSTTEATLAFIGRDKPLGTAFDRCEEHTHAARHKTLPFSLFPVGV
;
A
#
# COMPACT_ATOMS: atom_id res chain seq x y z
N MET A 1 38.98 21.39 2.06
CA MET A 1 38.42 20.91 0.78
C MET A 1 37.03 20.35 1.06
N GLU A 2 36.06 21.16 1.48
CA GLU A 2 35.21 22.00 0.62
C GLU A 2 34.85 21.37 -0.73
N LYS A 3 33.66 20.76 -0.81
CA LYS A 3 32.73 20.92 -1.94
C LYS A 3 31.30 20.92 -1.42
N LEU A 4 30.75 22.14 -1.38
CA LEU A 4 29.32 22.45 -1.35
C LEU A 4 28.63 21.80 -2.55
N VAL A 5 27.50 21.12 -2.34
CA VAL A 5 26.51 20.84 -3.38
C VAL A 5 25.21 21.56 -3.01
N LYS A 6 24.85 22.51 -3.87
CA LYS A 6 23.64 23.33 -3.82
C LYS A 6 22.42 22.48 -4.16
N SER A 7 21.42 22.45 -3.28
CA SER A 7 20.07 21.98 -3.63
C SER A 7 19.18 23.18 -3.98
N SER A 8 18.76 23.24 -5.24
CA SER A 8 17.80 24.20 -5.76
C SER A 8 16.37 23.75 -5.44
N HIS A 9 15.66 24.56 -4.65
CA HIS A 9 14.20 24.56 -4.58
C HIS A 9 13.60 25.09 -5.88
N PRO A 10 12.35 24.70 -6.23
CA PRO A 10 11.42 25.61 -6.88
C PRO A 10 10.35 26.08 -5.90
N SER A 11 10.29 27.40 -5.79
CA SER A 11 9.32 28.19 -5.04
C SER A 11 7.91 28.17 -5.64
N SER A 12 6.94 28.35 -4.74
CA SER A 12 5.76 29.21 -4.87
C SER A 12 4.72 28.92 -5.96
N LEU A 13 3.55 28.44 -5.53
CA LEU A 13 2.25 28.83 -6.10
C LEU A 13 1.27 29.11 -4.94
N ALA A 14 1.52 30.22 -4.23
CA ALA A 14 0.50 30.86 -3.41
C ALA A 14 -0.32 31.77 -4.33
N ALA A 15 -1.52 31.34 -4.74
CA ALA A 15 -2.50 32.22 -5.35
C ALA A 15 -3.28 32.93 -4.23
N VAL A 16 -2.92 34.19 -4.01
CA VAL A 16 -3.60 35.15 -3.15
C VAL A 16 -4.93 35.54 -3.80
N PHE A 17 -6.05 35.25 -3.15
CA PHE A 17 -7.35 35.85 -3.45
C PHE A 17 -7.59 37.02 -2.49
N PRO A 18 -7.75 38.28 -2.96
CA PRO A 18 -8.27 39.35 -2.13
C PRO A 18 -9.80 39.43 -2.31
N TRP A 19 -10.55 39.12 -1.26
CA TRP A 19 -11.97 39.45 -1.14
C TRP A 19 -12.12 40.37 0.08
N ASP A 20 -12.06 41.68 -0.16
CA ASP A 20 -12.43 42.71 0.82
C ASP A 20 -13.80 43.28 0.46
N GLY A 21 -14.74 43.10 1.40
CA GLY A 21 -15.72 44.10 1.85
C GLY A 21 -16.81 44.60 0.88
N ILE A 22 -18.07 44.25 1.17
CA ILE A 22 -19.30 45.09 1.13
C ILE A 22 -20.37 44.27 1.92
N GLY A 23 -21.16 44.79 2.86
CA GLY A 23 -21.38 46.18 3.20
C GLY A 23 -22.16 46.33 4.52
N GLU A 24 -21.82 47.42 5.18
CA GLU A 24 -22.45 47.96 6.37
C GLU A 24 -23.73 48.71 5.99
N THR A 25 -24.84 48.35 6.63
CA THR A 25 -26.14 49.02 6.49
C THR A 25 -26.10 50.45 7.02
N ARG A 26 -26.10 51.45 6.12
CA ARG A 26 -26.53 52.82 6.44
C ARG A 26 -27.83 53.17 5.72
N ARG A 27 -28.89 53.36 6.50
CA ARG A 27 -30.08 54.11 6.09
C ARG A 27 -29.67 55.57 5.90
N VAL A 28 -29.90 56.11 4.72
CA VAL A 28 -29.94 57.56 4.50
C VAL A 28 -31.27 57.89 3.85
N ALA A 29 -32.08 58.66 4.57
CA ALA A 29 -33.31 59.25 4.06
C ALA A 29 -32.96 60.39 3.10
N TYR A 30 -33.49 60.36 1.88
CA TYR A 30 -33.48 61.49 0.97
C TYR A 30 -34.90 61.87 0.58
N HIS A 31 -35.39 62.98 1.16
CA HIS A 31 -36.43 63.80 0.57
C HIS A 31 -35.80 64.62 -0.56
N GLY A 32 -36.12 64.32 -1.81
CA GLY A 32 -35.59 65.05 -2.96
C GLY A 32 -36.42 64.83 -4.22
N LYS A 33 -37.05 65.92 -4.69
CA LYS A 33 -37.88 66.07 -5.90
C LYS A 33 -37.42 65.22 -7.10
N TRP A 34 -38.36 64.43 -7.63
CA TRP A 34 -38.23 63.75 -8.92
C TRP A 34 -38.17 64.78 -10.08
N ARG A 35 -37.00 64.93 -10.70
CA ARG A 35 -36.91 65.35 -12.10
C ARG A 35 -36.50 64.14 -12.92
N LEU A 36 -37.38 63.70 -13.82
CA LEU A 36 -37.05 62.72 -14.84
C LEU A 36 -35.92 63.27 -15.73
N PRO A 37 -34.77 62.58 -15.85
CA PRO A 37 -33.85 62.85 -16.94
C PRO A 37 -34.49 62.33 -18.23
N ARG A 38 -34.49 63.17 -19.27
CA ARG A 38 -34.77 62.77 -20.64
C ARG A 38 -33.89 61.56 -20.98
N PHE A 39 -34.51 60.48 -21.44
CA PHE A 39 -33.83 59.34 -22.04
C PHE A 39 -33.14 59.78 -23.34
N GLY A 40 -31.91 60.27 -23.21
CA GLY A 40 -30.94 60.34 -24.29
C GLY A 40 -30.19 59.01 -24.35
N ALA A 41 -30.11 58.44 -25.55
CA ALA A 41 -29.48 57.16 -25.85
C ALA A 41 -28.07 57.01 -25.23
N ALA A 42 -27.97 56.20 -24.19
CA ALA A 42 -26.71 55.61 -23.71
C ALA A 42 -26.87 54.09 -23.64
N ALA A 43 -27.34 53.51 -24.74
CA ALA A 43 -27.26 52.07 -24.96
C ALA A 43 -25.91 51.78 -25.65
N ILE A 44 -25.27 50.69 -25.22
CA ILE A 44 -24.13 50.01 -25.86
C ILE A 44 -22.73 50.60 -25.52
N HIS A 45 -22.28 50.40 -24.27
CA HIS A 45 -20.84 50.42 -23.96
C HIS A 45 -20.36 49.27 -23.03
N ARG A 46 -21.22 48.27 -22.77
CA ARG A 46 -20.88 47.08 -21.95
C ARG A 46 -20.55 45.81 -22.76
N ARG A 47 -20.42 45.88 -24.09
CA ARG A 47 -20.11 44.70 -24.92
C ARG A 47 -18.63 44.26 -24.86
N PRO A 48 -17.64 45.18 -24.94
CA PRO A 48 -16.22 44.78 -24.96
C PRO A 48 -15.76 44.08 -23.68
N CYS A 49 -16.38 44.37 -22.53
CA CYS A 49 -16.04 43.69 -21.28
C CYS A 49 -16.61 42.27 -21.23
N VAL A 50 -17.82 42.04 -21.74
CA VAL A 50 -18.43 40.70 -21.76
C VAL A 50 -17.70 39.77 -22.73
N ASP A 51 -17.35 40.24 -23.93
CA ASP A 51 -16.59 39.43 -24.90
C ASP A 51 -15.21 39.03 -24.35
N ARG A 52 -14.58 39.94 -23.61
CA ARG A 52 -13.31 39.67 -22.92
C ARG A 52 -13.48 38.64 -21.81
N ASP A 53 -14.52 38.76 -21.00
CA ASP A 53 -14.79 37.84 -19.89
C ASP A 53 -15.16 36.44 -20.41
N LEU A 54 -15.91 36.33 -21.52
CA LEU A 54 -16.17 35.06 -22.23
C LEU A 54 -14.87 34.43 -22.75
N LEU A 55 -13.98 35.22 -23.38
CA LEU A 55 -12.69 34.73 -23.84
C LEU A 55 -11.82 34.22 -22.68
N TYR A 56 -11.86 34.88 -21.52
CA TYR A 56 -11.17 34.41 -20.32
C TYR A 56 -11.77 33.10 -19.80
N ALA A 57 -13.10 32.97 -19.78
CA ALA A 57 -13.78 31.75 -19.38
C ALA A 57 -13.42 30.56 -20.29
N ASP A 58 -13.46 30.75 -21.62
CA ASP A 58 -13.08 29.71 -22.59
C ASP A 58 -11.62 29.25 -22.41
N LYS A 59 -10.71 30.21 -22.17
CA LYS A 59 -9.30 29.90 -21.87
C LYS A 59 -9.15 29.12 -20.57
N ALA A 60 -9.89 29.49 -19.52
CA ALA A 60 -9.85 28.80 -18.24
C ALA A 60 -10.39 27.36 -18.36
N LEU A 61 -11.52 27.17 -19.07
CA LEU A 61 -12.07 25.84 -19.34
C LEU A 61 -11.09 24.96 -20.12
N ALA A 62 -10.48 25.49 -21.18
CA ALA A 62 -9.45 24.78 -21.93
C ALA A 62 -8.25 24.39 -21.05
N ALA A 63 -7.81 25.27 -20.15
CA ALA A 63 -6.72 24.98 -19.22
C ALA A 63 -7.10 23.88 -18.20
N ILE A 64 -8.33 23.89 -17.68
CA ILE A 64 -8.85 22.84 -16.79
C ILE A 64 -8.89 21.50 -17.52
N GLU A 65 -9.41 21.45 -18.75
CA GLU A 65 -9.45 20.23 -19.55
C GLU A 65 -8.06 19.65 -19.81
N GLN A 66 -7.09 20.49 -20.16
CA GLN A 66 -5.71 20.05 -20.38
C GLN A 66 -5.07 19.54 -19.09
N SER A 67 -5.30 20.23 -17.97
CA SER A 67 -4.81 19.80 -16.65
C SER A 67 -5.41 18.45 -16.24
N ALA A 68 -6.71 18.26 -16.44
CA ALA A 68 -7.40 17.00 -16.18
C ALA A 68 -6.86 15.85 -17.05
N LYS A 69 -6.61 16.11 -18.35
CA LYS A 69 -5.99 15.13 -19.27
C LYS A 69 -4.59 14.72 -18.78
N GLN A 70 -3.76 15.68 -18.39
CA GLN A 70 -2.42 15.41 -17.87
C GLN A 70 -2.46 14.63 -16.56
N MET A 71 -3.34 15.03 -15.63
CA MET A 71 -3.51 14.34 -14.35
C MET A 71 -3.96 12.90 -14.53
N ARG A 72 -4.94 12.65 -15.40
CA ARG A 72 -5.38 11.28 -15.74
C ARG A 72 -4.24 10.43 -16.29
N LYS A 73 -3.36 11.01 -17.12
CA LYS A 73 -2.16 10.31 -17.62
C LYS A 73 -1.19 9.97 -16.49
N LYS A 74 -0.90 10.91 -15.58
CA LYS A 74 -0.03 10.67 -14.42
C LYS A 74 -0.61 9.61 -13.48
N LEU A 75 -1.90 9.70 -13.15
CA LEU A 75 -2.59 8.71 -12.29
C LEU A 75 -2.56 7.30 -12.89
N ARG A 76 -2.78 7.17 -14.20
CA ARG A 76 -2.65 5.87 -14.88
C ARG A 76 -1.22 5.34 -14.82
N GLN A 77 -0.24 6.21 -15.01
CA GLN A 77 1.16 5.82 -14.91
C GLN A 77 1.51 5.37 -13.49
N GLN A 78 1.05 6.08 -12.48
CA GLN A 78 1.30 5.77 -11.08
C GLN A 78 0.57 4.49 -10.64
N ALA A 79 -0.70 4.31 -11.02
CA ALA A 79 -1.42 3.07 -10.79
C ALA A 79 -0.74 1.87 -11.47
N LYS A 80 -0.16 2.09 -12.66
CA LYS A 80 0.68 1.08 -13.31
C LYS A 80 1.95 0.80 -12.49
N THR A 81 2.68 1.82 -12.04
CA THR A 81 3.87 1.64 -11.19
C THR A 81 3.54 0.83 -9.93
N ILE A 82 2.45 1.15 -9.23
CA ILE A 82 1.99 0.41 -8.04
C ILE A 82 1.65 -1.04 -8.38
N LYS A 83 0.91 -1.27 -9.46
CA LYS A 83 0.58 -2.62 -9.91
C LYS A 83 1.84 -3.41 -10.26
N ASP A 84 2.80 -2.79 -10.94
CA ASP A 84 4.07 -3.39 -11.31
C ASP A 84 4.91 -3.70 -10.05
N LEU A 85 4.92 -2.82 -9.04
CA LEU A 85 5.58 -3.07 -7.74
C LEU A 85 5.03 -4.31 -7.03
N ILE A 86 3.70 -4.40 -6.92
CA ILE A 86 3.03 -5.54 -6.29
C ILE A 86 3.33 -6.83 -7.07
N THR A 87 3.07 -6.82 -8.39
CA THR A 87 3.12 -8.05 -9.20
C THR A 87 4.54 -8.54 -9.50
N SER A 88 5.52 -7.65 -9.60
CA SER A 88 6.92 -8.02 -9.88
C SER A 88 7.55 -8.90 -8.80
N ASN A 89 7.04 -8.87 -7.57
CA ASN A 89 7.51 -9.66 -6.44
C ASN A 89 6.52 -10.77 -6.04
N GLY A 90 5.67 -11.21 -6.97
CA GLY A 90 4.67 -12.26 -6.73
C GLY A 90 3.50 -11.83 -5.84
N GLY A 91 3.28 -10.53 -5.68
CA GLY A 91 2.14 -9.98 -4.97
C GLY A 91 0.85 -10.01 -5.80
N GLN A 92 -0.28 -10.11 -5.11
CA GLN A 92 -1.62 -10.07 -5.66
C GLN A 92 -2.36 -8.81 -5.16
N PRO A 93 -2.93 -7.98 -6.06
CA PRO A 93 -3.61 -6.75 -5.68
C PRO A 93 -4.92 -6.99 -4.92
N VAL A 94 -5.42 -8.22 -4.92
CA VAL A 94 -6.64 -8.64 -4.22
C VAL A 94 -6.29 -9.88 -3.42
N VAL A 95 -6.82 -9.99 -2.19
CA VAL A 95 -6.68 -11.19 -1.37
C VAL A 95 -7.34 -12.36 -2.12
N THR A 96 -6.56 -13.40 -2.40
CA THR A 96 -7.02 -14.60 -3.10
C THR A 96 -7.19 -15.76 -2.13
N GLY A 97 -8.24 -16.57 -2.34
CA GLY A 97 -8.54 -17.75 -1.52
C GLY A 97 -9.71 -17.53 -0.56
N SER A 98 -10.26 -18.61 -0.01
CA SER A 98 -11.36 -18.51 0.93
C SER A 98 -10.88 -17.93 2.26
N LEU A 99 -11.66 -17.04 2.88
CA LEU A 99 -11.38 -16.52 4.23
C LEU A 99 -11.51 -17.59 5.31
N SER A 100 -12.18 -18.70 5.00
CA SER A 100 -12.32 -19.87 5.88
C SER A 100 -11.13 -20.81 5.82
N GLU A 101 -10.18 -20.59 4.91
CA GLU A 101 -8.98 -21.42 4.77
C GLU A 101 -7.86 -20.92 5.70
N GLU A 102 -6.99 -21.86 6.06
CA GLU A 102 -5.72 -21.59 6.72
C GLU A 102 -4.61 -21.48 5.68
N ILE A 103 -3.57 -20.73 6.01
CA ILE A 103 -2.35 -20.63 5.23
C ILE A 103 -1.29 -21.51 5.91
N GLU A 104 -0.80 -22.52 5.19
CA GLU A 104 0.35 -23.31 5.60
C GLU A 104 1.66 -22.62 5.17
N VAL A 105 2.58 -22.42 6.11
CA VAL A 105 3.89 -21.79 5.87
C VAL A 105 4.98 -22.62 6.51
N ASN A 106 6.05 -22.91 5.75
CA ASN A 106 7.27 -23.51 6.26
C ASN A 106 8.17 -22.41 6.86
N VAL A 107 8.38 -22.44 8.16
CA VAL A 107 9.15 -21.45 8.90
C VAL A 107 10.48 -22.04 9.35
N GLY A 108 11.58 -21.33 9.06
CA GLY A 108 12.94 -21.73 9.45
C GLY A 108 13.42 -23.06 8.83
N GLY A 109 12.62 -23.65 7.93
CA GLY A 109 13.00 -24.74 7.04
C GLY A 109 12.82 -26.12 7.63
N GLY A 110 11.91 -26.27 8.58
CA GLY A 110 11.60 -27.55 9.20
C GLY A 110 10.31 -27.58 9.99
N THR A 111 9.74 -26.42 10.33
CA THR A 111 8.46 -26.31 11.04
C THR A 111 7.40 -25.79 10.08
N VAL A 112 6.31 -26.53 9.92
CA VAL A 112 5.15 -26.06 9.14
C VAL A 112 4.10 -25.57 10.12
N LEU A 113 3.71 -24.31 9.96
CA LEU A 113 2.73 -23.63 10.80
C LEU A 113 1.52 -23.22 9.96
N CYS A 114 0.35 -23.21 10.60
CA CYS A 114 -0.90 -22.79 9.99
C CYS A 114 -1.36 -21.48 10.63
N VAL A 115 -1.89 -20.56 9.81
CA VAL A 115 -2.54 -19.35 10.31
C VAL A 115 -3.90 -19.15 9.65
N PRO A 116 -4.97 -18.86 10.42
CA PRO A 116 -6.27 -18.59 9.84
C PRO A 116 -6.25 -17.27 9.05
N ARG A 117 -6.89 -17.25 7.87
CA ARG A 117 -6.94 -16.03 7.05
C ARG A 117 -7.79 -14.92 7.63
N LYS A 118 -8.98 -15.25 8.16
CA LYS A 118 -9.92 -14.24 8.66
C LYS A 118 -9.28 -13.31 9.70
N PRO A 119 -8.55 -13.81 10.72
CA PRO A 119 -7.95 -12.93 11.73
C PRO A 119 -6.86 -11.98 11.20
N LEU A 120 -6.19 -12.34 10.10
CA LEU A 120 -5.24 -11.43 9.43
C LEU A 120 -5.91 -10.18 8.86
N LEU A 121 -7.23 -10.19 8.65
CA LEU A 121 -8.00 -9.03 8.18
C LEU A 121 -8.56 -8.17 9.31
N LEU A 122 -8.38 -8.57 10.57
CA LEU A 122 -8.96 -7.85 11.70
C LEU A 122 -8.16 -6.58 12.04
N PRO A 123 -8.81 -5.55 12.62
CA PRO A 123 -8.12 -4.36 13.11
C PRO A 123 -7.00 -4.72 14.10
N GLY A 124 -5.86 -4.04 13.99
CA GLY A 124 -4.67 -4.29 14.82
C GLY A 124 -3.73 -5.38 14.27
N VAL A 125 -4.22 -6.25 13.38
CA VAL A 125 -3.42 -7.27 12.68
C VAL A 125 -3.22 -6.91 11.21
N SER A 126 -4.28 -6.49 10.52
CA SER A 126 -4.30 -6.25 9.06
C SER A 126 -3.32 -5.22 8.53
N ASP A 127 -2.88 -4.30 9.38
CA ASP A 127 -1.87 -3.31 9.04
C ASP A 127 -0.44 -3.84 9.19
N SER A 128 -0.21 -4.99 9.82
CA SER A 128 1.14 -5.56 10.00
C SER A 128 1.74 -6.08 8.69
N PHE A 129 3.07 -6.07 8.62
CA PHE A 129 3.80 -6.66 7.50
C PHE A 129 3.53 -8.16 7.35
N VAL A 130 3.37 -8.91 8.45
CA VAL A 130 3.02 -10.34 8.37
C VAL A 130 1.65 -10.56 7.74
N ALA A 131 0.64 -9.77 8.12
CA ALA A 131 -0.68 -9.88 7.52
C ALA A 131 -0.63 -9.53 6.03
N TYR A 132 0.05 -8.44 5.69
CA TYR A 132 0.19 -8.04 4.30
C TYR A 132 0.97 -9.06 3.45
N LEU A 133 2.05 -9.62 4.01
CA LEU A 133 2.86 -10.65 3.35
C LEU A 133 2.03 -11.89 3.05
N LEU A 134 1.30 -12.40 4.04
CA LEU A 134 0.56 -13.66 3.92
C LEU A 134 -0.74 -13.53 3.11
N LEU A 135 -1.38 -12.36 3.14
CA LEU A 135 -2.61 -12.10 2.38
C LEU A 135 -2.33 -11.72 0.92
N HIS A 136 -1.25 -11.00 0.67
CA HIS A 136 -0.99 -10.41 -0.65
C HIS A 136 0.26 -10.95 -1.34
N HIS A 137 1.25 -11.48 -0.65
CA HIS A 137 2.56 -11.84 -1.22
C HIS A 137 2.96 -13.31 -1.02
N LEU A 138 1.99 -14.19 -0.77
CA LEU A 138 2.24 -15.61 -0.50
C LEU A 138 2.95 -16.35 -1.67
N ASP A 139 2.66 -15.96 -2.90
CA ASP A 139 3.31 -16.49 -4.11
C ASP A 139 4.71 -15.91 -4.33
N GLY A 140 4.92 -14.71 -3.80
CA GLY A 140 6.20 -14.02 -3.73
C GLY A 140 7.21 -14.69 -2.80
N LEU A 141 6.77 -15.52 -1.84
CA LEU A 141 7.69 -16.26 -0.98
C LEU A 141 8.39 -17.42 -1.71
N PRO A 142 9.67 -17.70 -1.43
CA PRO A 142 10.35 -18.94 -1.83
C PRO A 142 9.49 -20.15 -1.49
N LYS A 143 9.63 -21.24 -2.25
CA LYS A 143 8.86 -22.46 -1.98
C LYS A 143 9.82 -23.58 -1.57
N ASP A 144 9.41 -24.37 -0.58
CA ASP A 144 10.14 -25.58 -0.20
C ASP A 144 9.97 -26.71 -1.23
N THR A 145 10.57 -27.87 -0.97
CA THR A 145 10.50 -29.05 -1.84
C THR A 145 9.09 -29.61 -2.03
N GLU A 146 8.15 -29.26 -1.14
CA GLU A 146 6.75 -29.66 -1.21
C GLU A 146 5.88 -28.56 -1.83
N GLY A 147 6.48 -27.44 -2.27
CA GLY A 147 5.79 -26.31 -2.87
C GLY A 147 5.16 -25.34 -1.87
N ARG A 148 5.41 -25.52 -0.56
CA ARG A 148 4.88 -24.64 0.50
C ARG A 148 5.66 -23.32 0.55
N PRO A 149 5.02 -22.17 0.82
CA PRO A 149 5.73 -20.92 1.04
C PRO A 149 6.68 -21.04 2.22
N PHE A 150 7.91 -20.57 2.03
CA PHE A 150 8.97 -20.56 3.02
C PHE A 150 9.13 -19.15 3.58
N LEU A 151 9.14 -19.07 4.92
CA LEU A 151 9.41 -17.86 5.66
C LEU A 151 10.71 -18.04 6.44
N ASP A 152 11.69 -17.22 6.13
CA ASP A 152 13.00 -17.22 6.81
C ASP A 152 12.89 -16.47 8.14
N ALA A 153 12.38 -17.16 9.16
CA ALA A 153 12.15 -16.60 10.49
C ALA A 153 12.36 -17.67 11.57
N ASP A 154 12.44 -17.23 12.83
CA ASP A 154 12.45 -18.16 13.96
C ASP A 154 11.07 -18.83 14.12
N PRO A 155 10.97 -20.17 14.00
CA PRO A 155 9.71 -20.87 14.15
C PRO A 155 9.09 -20.71 15.54
N ILE A 156 9.87 -20.51 16.61
CA ILE A 156 9.32 -20.32 17.97
C ILE A 156 8.55 -19.00 18.05
N TYR A 157 9.14 -17.93 17.50
CA TYR A 157 8.50 -16.62 17.47
C TYR A 157 7.25 -16.61 16.57
N ILE A 158 7.34 -17.21 15.37
CA ILE A 158 6.19 -17.21 14.44
C ILE A 158 5.04 -18.08 14.96
N ASP A 159 5.32 -19.18 15.65
CA ASP A 159 4.31 -20.01 16.32
C ASP A 159 3.53 -19.19 17.35
N TRP A 160 4.24 -18.50 18.25
CA TRP A 160 3.62 -17.57 19.21
C TRP A 160 2.78 -16.49 18.53
N LEU A 161 3.30 -15.87 17.46
CA LEU A 161 2.59 -14.81 16.75
C LEU A 161 1.31 -15.33 16.08
N PHE A 162 1.35 -16.54 15.50
CA PHE A 162 0.19 -17.16 14.87
C PHE A 162 -0.88 -17.55 15.89
N ASP A 163 -0.48 -18.05 17.06
CA ASP A 163 -1.38 -18.28 18.19
C ASP A 163 -2.06 -16.98 18.64
N GLU A 164 -1.32 -15.89 18.75
CA GLU A 164 -1.89 -14.59 19.11
C GLU A 164 -2.87 -14.06 18.07
N ILE A 165 -2.56 -14.21 16.77
CA ILE A 165 -3.48 -13.88 15.67
C ILE A 165 -4.75 -14.74 15.74
N ALA A 166 -4.63 -16.05 16.00
CA ALA A 166 -5.77 -16.93 16.17
C ALA A 166 -6.64 -16.52 17.38
N ASN A 167 -6.02 -16.10 18.48
CA ASN A 167 -6.70 -15.58 19.66
C ASN A 167 -7.47 -14.28 19.38
N VAL A 168 -6.94 -13.39 18.53
CA VAL A 168 -7.70 -12.20 18.05
C VAL A 168 -8.95 -12.64 17.28
N GLY A 169 -8.83 -13.67 16.45
CA GLY A 169 -9.96 -14.27 15.74
C GLY A 169 -11.03 -14.86 16.67
N ALA A 170 -10.60 -15.54 17.74
CA ALA A 170 -11.49 -16.10 18.75
C ALA A 170 -12.23 -15.00 19.52
N ALA A 171 -11.54 -13.92 19.89
CA ALA A 171 -12.14 -12.76 20.54
C ALA A 171 -13.18 -12.08 19.63
N ASP A 172 -12.87 -11.84 18.35
CA ASP A 172 -13.81 -11.26 17.37
C ASP A 172 -15.09 -12.10 17.26
N ALA A 173 -14.96 -13.44 17.23
CA ALA A 173 -16.11 -14.33 17.18
C ALA A 173 -17.01 -14.24 18.44
N GLN A 174 -16.47 -13.78 19.56
CA GLN A 174 -17.19 -13.51 20.81
C GLN A 174 -17.69 -12.06 20.91
N GLY A 175 -17.41 -11.22 19.91
CA GLY A 175 -17.72 -9.79 19.94
C GLY A 175 -16.77 -8.98 20.81
N GLU A 176 -15.59 -9.52 21.13
CA GLU A 176 -14.54 -8.90 21.91
C GLU A 176 -13.39 -8.42 21.02
N THR A 177 -12.58 -7.50 21.53
CA THR A 177 -11.36 -7.02 20.87
C THR A 177 -10.15 -7.47 21.68
N LYS A 178 -9.21 -8.15 21.03
CA LYS A 178 -7.91 -8.48 21.61
C LYS A 178 -6.81 -7.73 20.87
N GLU A 179 -5.92 -7.11 21.63
CA GLU A 179 -4.69 -6.51 21.13
C GLU A 179 -3.55 -7.52 21.33
N ILE A 180 -2.68 -7.64 20.33
CA ILE A 180 -1.48 -8.47 20.42
C ILE A 180 -0.40 -7.62 21.10
N VAL A 181 0.05 -8.05 22.27
CA VAL A 181 1.08 -7.36 23.06
C VAL A 181 2.27 -8.28 23.18
N PHE A 182 3.41 -7.85 22.66
CA PHE A 182 4.67 -8.56 22.87
C PHE A 182 5.29 -8.11 24.18
N GLU A 183 5.47 -9.07 25.09
CA GLU A 183 6.25 -8.86 26.31
C GLU A 183 7.69 -9.31 26.03
N PRO A 184 8.65 -8.38 25.85
CA PRO A 184 10.01 -8.75 25.50
C PRO A 184 10.64 -9.52 26.65
N GLY A 185 11.03 -10.77 26.36
CA GLY A 185 11.92 -11.55 27.20
C GLY A 185 13.38 -11.07 27.08
N PRO A 186 14.36 -11.86 27.56
CA PRO A 186 15.78 -11.60 27.34
C PRO A 186 16.22 -11.79 25.87
N ASP A 187 15.32 -12.27 25.00
CA ASP A 187 15.58 -12.54 23.58
C ASP A 187 15.21 -11.34 22.68
N ASP A 188 15.85 -11.28 21.51
CA ASP A 188 15.87 -10.15 20.57
C ASP A 188 14.47 -9.85 19.97
N PRO A 189 13.93 -8.61 20.07
CA PRO A 189 12.66 -8.23 19.47
C PRO A 189 12.71 -8.12 17.93
N PHE A 190 13.85 -8.42 17.30
CA PHE A 190 14.07 -8.30 15.86
C PHE A 190 12.90 -8.76 14.99
N TYR A 191 12.37 -9.97 15.23
CA TYR A 191 11.25 -10.49 14.42
C TYR A 191 9.92 -9.83 14.75
N HIS A 192 9.73 -9.33 15.97
CA HIS A 192 8.55 -8.56 16.33
C HIS A 192 8.50 -7.23 15.61
N ASP A 193 9.60 -6.49 15.66
CA ASP A 193 9.77 -5.24 14.94
C ASP A 193 9.57 -5.45 13.43
N LEU A 194 10.19 -6.50 12.88
CA LEU A 194 10.17 -6.80 11.45
C LEU A 194 8.77 -7.16 10.94
N PHE A 195 8.09 -8.09 11.61
CA PHE A 195 6.86 -8.69 11.10
C PHE A 195 5.58 -8.02 11.61
N PHE A 196 5.57 -7.50 12.84
CA PHE A 196 4.35 -7.05 13.49
C PHE A 196 4.26 -5.54 13.72
N ASP A 197 5.31 -4.91 14.25
CA ASP A 197 5.32 -3.46 14.52
C ASP A 197 5.49 -2.62 13.27
N ASN A 198 6.21 -3.15 12.27
CA ASN A 198 6.19 -2.53 10.95
C ASN A 198 4.79 -2.64 10.34
N LYS A 199 4.14 -1.48 10.23
CA LYS A 199 2.81 -1.35 9.65
C LYS A 199 2.83 -0.78 8.23
N ILE A 200 1.88 -1.25 7.43
CA ILE A 200 1.34 -0.59 6.24
C ILE A 200 0.13 0.19 6.70
N SER A 201 0.14 1.49 6.48
CA SER A 201 -0.97 2.34 6.89
C SER A 201 -2.24 1.96 6.12
N SER A 202 -3.17 1.25 6.78
CA SER A 202 -4.48 0.83 6.24
C SER A 202 -5.43 2.01 6.01
N GLN A 203 -5.08 2.95 5.13
CA GLN A 203 -6.07 3.85 4.53
C GLN A 203 -6.83 3.21 3.36
N GLN A 204 -6.55 1.93 3.04
CA GLN A 204 -7.17 1.21 1.93
C GLN A 204 -8.44 0.40 2.31
N GLN A 205 -8.87 0.36 3.58
CA GLN A 205 -10.00 -0.49 4.00
C GLN A 205 -11.21 0.21 4.64
N GLN A 206 -11.34 1.53 4.51
CA GLN A 206 -12.64 2.20 4.76
C GLN A 206 -13.35 2.56 3.45
N GLN A 207 -13.68 1.53 2.67
CA GLN A 207 -14.93 1.53 1.91
C GLN A 207 -15.88 0.60 2.67
N LYS A 208 -16.49 1.15 3.72
CA LYS A 208 -17.68 0.56 4.32
C LYS A 208 -18.80 0.73 3.29
N ASP A 209 -19.38 -0.40 2.91
CA ASP A 209 -20.52 -0.54 2.02
C ASP A 209 -21.58 0.55 2.24
N ALA A 210 -21.65 1.52 1.33
CA ALA A 210 -22.79 2.40 1.13
C ALA A 210 -22.68 3.13 -0.22
N SER A 211 -22.85 2.40 -1.32
CA SER A 211 -23.55 2.83 -2.56
C SER A 211 -23.42 1.80 -3.68
N ALA A 212 -23.76 0.54 -3.37
CA ALA A 212 -24.36 -0.36 -4.35
C ALA A 212 -25.89 -0.15 -4.30
N HIS A 213 -26.35 0.96 -4.88
CA HIS A 213 -27.72 1.28 -5.23
C HIS A 213 -27.55 2.48 -6.17
N ASP A 214 -27.93 2.52 -7.44
CA ASP A 214 -28.85 1.73 -8.22
C ASP A 214 -28.66 2.26 -9.65
N LEU A 215 -28.10 1.44 -10.54
CA LEU A 215 -28.14 1.71 -11.97
C LEU A 215 -29.07 0.68 -12.61
N GLY A 216 -30.36 0.82 -12.34
CA GLY A 216 -31.40 0.61 -13.33
C GLY A 216 -32.42 -0.48 -12.99
N GLU A 217 -33.62 -0.05 -12.61
CA GLU A 217 -34.84 -0.58 -13.24
C GLU A 217 -35.98 0.45 -13.14
N LYS A 218 -36.47 0.91 -14.29
CA LYS A 218 -37.76 1.60 -14.40
C LYS A 218 -38.86 0.61 -14.02
N LYS A 219 -39.55 0.87 -12.90
CA LYS A 219 -40.92 0.40 -12.70
C LYS A 219 -41.82 1.57 -12.36
N ASP A 220 -42.78 1.77 -13.25
CA ASP A 220 -43.88 2.71 -13.11
C ASP A 220 -44.74 2.34 -11.90
N ALA A 221 -44.89 3.25 -10.95
CA ALA A 221 -46.03 3.29 -10.05
C ALA A 221 -46.28 4.72 -9.57
N ALA A 222 -47.48 5.20 -9.89
CA ALA A 222 -48.02 6.51 -9.59
C ALA A 222 -48.01 6.87 -8.09
N GLY A 223 -47.76 8.14 -7.78
CA GLY A 223 -47.97 8.69 -6.44
C GLY A 223 -47.31 10.05 -6.26
N GLY A 224 -48.08 11.13 -6.47
CA GLY A 224 -47.58 12.49 -6.55
C GLY A 224 -46.97 13.04 -5.25
N ALA A 225 -45.80 13.65 -5.38
CA ALA A 225 -45.38 14.83 -4.65
C ALA A 225 -44.30 15.54 -5.48
N LYS A 226 -44.61 16.75 -5.96
CA LYS A 226 -43.66 17.64 -6.63
C LYS A 226 -42.48 17.92 -5.69
N LYS A 227 -41.37 17.22 -5.87
CA LYS A 227 -40.06 17.69 -5.39
C LYS A 227 -39.54 18.65 -6.43
N ALA A 228 -39.39 19.91 -6.04
CA ALA A 228 -38.74 20.92 -6.87
C ALA A 228 -37.40 20.35 -7.35
N ALA A 229 -37.18 20.36 -8.66
CA ALA A 229 -35.91 20.03 -9.26
C ALA A 229 -34.87 20.96 -8.63
N ALA A 230 -34.00 20.41 -7.77
CA ALA A 230 -32.77 21.08 -7.43
C ALA A 230 -32.04 21.26 -8.76
N VAL A 231 -31.85 22.52 -9.15
CA VAL A 231 -30.92 22.84 -10.22
C VAL A 231 -29.56 22.53 -9.63
N ASP A 232 -29.02 21.36 -9.94
CA ASP A 232 -27.65 20.98 -9.57
C ASP A 232 -26.72 22.07 -10.13
N ASP A 233 -26.03 22.77 -9.25
CA ASP A 233 -25.05 23.80 -9.62
C ASP A 233 -23.81 23.10 -10.18
N PRO A 234 -23.55 23.17 -11.50
CA PRO A 234 -22.45 22.42 -12.12
C PRO A 234 -21.07 22.79 -11.56
N LEU A 235 -20.94 23.99 -10.95
CA LEU A 235 -19.72 24.41 -10.27
C LEU A 235 -19.52 23.70 -8.93
N SER A 236 -20.59 23.44 -8.19
CA SER A 236 -20.56 22.65 -6.95
C SER A 236 -20.14 21.20 -7.23
N ASP A 237 -20.67 20.61 -8.31
CA ASP A 237 -20.30 19.27 -8.75
C ASP A 237 -18.84 19.20 -9.17
N LEU A 238 -18.36 20.20 -9.93
CA LEU A 238 -16.95 20.28 -10.32
C LEU A 238 -16.03 20.34 -9.10
N HIS A 239 -16.34 21.19 -8.12
CA HIS A 239 -15.54 21.33 -6.91
C HIS A 239 -15.53 20.03 -6.08
N THR A 240 -16.66 19.35 -5.96
CA THR A 240 -16.75 18.04 -5.29
C THR A 240 -15.88 17.00 -6.00
N ASN A 241 -15.94 16.95 -7.33
CA ASN A 241 -15.13 16.03 -8.12
C ASN A 241 -13.63 16.32 -8.02
N VAL A 242 -13.22 17.59 -7.98
CA VAL A 242 -11.82 17.98 -7.78
C VAL A 242 -11.32 17.53 -6.41
N LYS A 243 -12.10 17.72 -5.33
CA LYS A 243 -11.74 17.23 -3.99
C LYS A 243 -11.60 15.70 -3.92
N ASN A 244 -12.53 14.99 -4.56
CA ASN A 244 -12.47 13.53 -4.65
C ASN A 244 -11.22 13.07 -5.41
N LEU A 245 -10.85 13.80 -6.46
CA LEU A 245 -9.64 13.55 -7.24
C LEU A 245 -8.37 13.81 -6.44
N GLU A 246 -8.29 14.93 -5.71
CA GLU A 246 -7.18 15.23 -4.79
C GLU A 246 -7.01 14.11 -3.75
N THR A 247 -8.11 13.72 -3.10
CA THR A 247 -8.11 12.61 -2.12
C THR A 247 -7.63 11.29 -2.75
N ALA A 248 -8.05 10.99 -3.98
CA ALA A 248 -7.62 9.78 -4.67
C ALA A 248 -6.14 9.81 -5.07
N VAL A 249 -5.62 10.99 -5.48
CA VAL A 249 -4.19 11.19 -5.78
C VAL A 249 -3.35 10.98 -4.53
N ASP A 250 -3.74 11.59 -3.40
CA ASP A 250 -3.03 11.46 -2.13
C ASP A 250 -2.96 10.00 -1.68
N ARG A 251 -4.09 9.29 -1.74
CA ARG A 251 -4.15 7.84 -1.43
C ARG A 251 -3.22 7.01 -2.30
N LEU A 252 -3.13 7.33 -3.59
CA LEU A 252 -2.27 6.60 -4.52
C LEU A 252 -0.79 6.83 -4.19
N TRP A 253 -0.41 8.07 -3.87
CA TRP A 253 0.96 8.41 -3.48
C TRP A 253 1.36 7.79 -2.15
N SER A 254 0.46 7.82 -1.16
CA SER A 254 0.67 7.11 0.11
C SER A 254 0.85 5.60 -0.14
N ALA A 255 0.01 4.98 -0.97
CA ALA A 255 0.14 3.55 -1.28
C ALA A 255 1.49 3.21 -1.93
N GLU A 256 1.97 4.03 -2.86
CA GLU A 256 3.30 3.85 -3.48
C GLU A 256 4.43 3.93 -2.45
N LEU A 257 4.37 4.90 -1.54
CA LEU A 257 5.35 5.07 -0.47
C LEU A 257 5.36 3.87 0.49
N GLU A 258 4.19 3.43 0.94
CA GLU A 258 4.04 2.29 1.85
C GLU A 258 4.53 0.99 1.20
N LEU A 259 4.19 0.75 -0.07
CA LEU A 259 4.70 -0.39 -0.84
C LEU A 259 6.22 -0.35 -0.99
N THR A 260 6.78 0.84 -1.23
CA THR A 260 8.23 1.02 -1.34
C THR A 260 8.91 0.68 0.00
N LYS A 261 8.34 1.15 1.12
CA LYS A 261 8.81 0.80 2.47
C LYS A 261 8.71 -0.70 2.72
N PHE A 262 7.57 -1.31 2.40
CA PHE A 262 7.36 -2.75 2.53
C PHE A 262 8.43 -3.53 1.75
N HIS A 263 8.63 -3.24 0.46
CA HIS A 263 9.64 -3.95 -0.34
C HIS A 263 11.08 -3.68 0.10
N ALA A 264 11.38 -2.52 0.66
CA ALA A 264 12.71 -2.25 1.22
C ALA A 264 13.03 -3.16 2.43
N VAL A 265 12.01 -3.50 3.23
CA VAL A 265 12.16 -4.33 4.44
C VAL A 265 11.97 -5.80 4.13
N MET A 266 10.93 -6.14 3.37
CA MET A 266 10.51 -7.52 3.08
C MET A 266 11.13 -8.11 1.83
N GLY A 267 11.73 -7.30 0.96
CA GLY A 267 12.40 -7.74 -0.27
C GLY A 267 13.37 -8.93 -0.08
N PRO A 268 14.22 -8.96 0.97
CA PRO A 268 15.13 -10.09 1.23
C PRO A 268 14.45 -11.44 1.54
N PHE A 269 13.15 -11.44 1.85
CA PHE A 269 12.36 -12.64 2.14
C PHE A 269 11.51 -13.06 0.94
N LEU A 270 11.40 -12.21 -0.08
CA LEU A 270 10.68 -12.49 -1.32
C LEU A 270 11.63 -13.10 -2.36
N LYS A 271 11.05 -13.86 -3.29
CA LYS A 271 11.73 -14.35 -4.47
C LYS A 271 12.29 -13.19 -5.26
N SER A 272 13.59 -13.22 -5.49
CA SER A 272 14.25 -12.41 -6.48
C SER A 272 13.92 -12.97 -7.87
N GLY A 273 13.61 -12.11 -8.84
CA GLY A 273 13.37 -12.57 -10.22
C GLY A 273 14.55 -13.30 -10.89
N GLY A 274 15.69 -13.49 -10.20
CA GLY A 274 16.87 -14.22 -10.64
C GLY A 274 17.00 -15.56 -9.90
N GLY A 275 16.90 -16.67 -10.64
CA GLY A 275 16.66 -18.02 -10.10
C GLY A 275 17.76 -18.70 -9.25
N GLY A 276 18.67 -17.96 -8.61
CA GLY A 276 19.68 -18.51 -7.70
C GLY A 276 19.55 -18.06 -6.24
N ALA A 277 19.11 -16.82 -5.98
CA ALA A 277 19.06 -16.31 -4.60
C ALA A 277 17.86 -16.84 -3.79
N ASP A 278 16.91 -17.47 -4.47
CA ASP A 278 15.66 -18.00 -3.90
C ASP A 278 15.81 -19.46 -3.43
N GLU A 279 16.97 -20.08 -3.66
CA GLU A 279 17.23 -21.44 -3.22
C GLU A 279 17.32 -21.48 -1.69
N ILE A 280 16.49 -22.33 -1.08
CA ILE A 280 16.48 -22.55 0.36
C ILE A 280 17.68 -23.44 0.72
N LYS A 281 18.67 -22.86 1.38
CA LYS A 281 19.86 -23.57 1.88
C LYS A 281 19.58 -24.07 3.29
N SER A 282 19.85 -25.36 3.55
CA SER A 282 19.58 -25.99 4.85
C SER A 282 20.87 -26.57 5.46
N VAL A 283 21.05 -26.37 6.76
CA VAL A 283 22.12 -26.99 7.57
C VAL A 283 21.51 -27.67 8.80
N ARG A 284 22.24 -28.61 9.43
CA ARG A 284 21.85 -29.19 10.72
C ARG A 284 22.69 -28.60 11.84
N VAL A 285 22.03 -27.98 12.82
CA VAL A 285 22.64 -27.45 14.05
C VAL A 285 22.02 -28.19 15.23
N MET A 286 22.85 -28.89 16.01
CA MET A 286 22.40 -29.68 17.16
C MET A 286 21.24 -30.65 16.84
N GLY A 287 21.28 -31.27 15.66
CA GLY A 287 20.24 -32.20 15.18
C GLY A 287 18.99 -31.53 14.57
N LYS A 288 18.78 -30.24 14.81
CA LYS A 288 17.69 -29.44 14.21
C LYS A 288 18.09 -28.95 12.82
N ARG A 289 17.14 -28.94 11.88
CA ARG A 289 17.34 -28.34 10.55
C ARG A 289 17.10 -26.84 10.67
N VAL A 290 18.03 -26.04 10.17
CA VAL A 290 17.91 -24.59 10.04
C VAL A 290 18.07 -24.29 8.56
N SER A 291 17.12 -23.56 7.97
CA SER A 291 17.21 -23.15 6.58
C SER A 291 17.02 -21.66 6.41
N THR A 292 17.62 -21.13 5.36
CA THR A 292 17.63 -19.71 5.02
C THR A 292 17.76 -19.55 3.51
N THR A 293 17.60 -18.34 2.99
CA THR A 293 17.94 -18.01 1.59
C THR A 293 19.23 -17.20 1.50
N GLU A 294 19.88 -17.22 0.34
CA GLU A 294 21.06 -16.37 0.12
C GLU A 294 20.71 -14.87 0.18
N ALA A 295 19.50 -14.49 -0.23
CA ALA A 295 18.99 -13.14 -0.12
C ALA A 295 18.89 -12.67 1.35
N THR A 296 18.34 -13.51 2.23
CA THR A 296 18.23 -13.20 3.66
C THR A 296 19.59 -13.14 4.35
N LEU A 297 20.51 -14.07 4.01
CA LEU A 297 21.89 -14.03 4.50
C LEU A 297 22.65 -12.76 4.08
N ALA A 298 22.49 -12.33 2.83
CA ALA A 298 23.10 -11.10 2.33
C ALA A 298 22.56 -9.85 3.04
N PHE A 299 21.28 -9.84 3.39
CA PHE A 299 20.64 -8.74 4.12
C PHE A 299 21.09 -8.65 5.58
N ILE A 300 21.18 -9.79 6.28
CA ILE A 300 21.56 -9.85 7.70
C ILE A 300 23.04 -9.45 7.91
N GLY A 301 23.89 -9.67 6.89
CA GLY A 301 25.33 -9.41 6.90
C GLY A 301 26.14 -10.69 7.10
N ARG A 302 27.12 -10.94 6.20
CA ARG A 302 27.98 -12.15 6.23
C ARG A 302 28.96 -12.19 7.41
N ASP A 303 29.17 -11.04 8.04
CA ASP A 303 29.98 -10.86 9.24
C ASP A 303 29.28 -11.36 10.51
N LYS A 304 27.97 -11.63 10.45
CA LYS A 304 27.23 -12.22 11.57
C LYS A 304 27.45 -13.74 11.66
N PRO A 305 27.40 -14.33 12.87
CA PRO A 305 27.66 -15.77 13.09
C PRO A 305 26.84 -16.71 12.20
N LEU A 306 25.61 -16.30 11.83
CA LEU A 306 24.74 -17.06 10.93
C LEU A 306 25.33 -17.13 9.52
N GLY A 307 25.79 -16.01 8.95
CA GLY A 307 26.41 -15.97 7.62
C GLY A 307 27.67 -16.84 7.54
N THR A 308 28.53 -16.79 8.57
CA THR A 308 29.76 -17.60 8.61
C THR A 308 29.50 -19.10 8.75
N ALA A 309 28.40 -19.51 9.38
CA ALA A 309 28.03 -20.92 9.53
C ALA A 309 27.56 -21.53 8.20
N PHE A 310 26.86 -20.75 7.37
CA PHE A 310 26.44 -21.18 6.03
C PHE A 310 27.61 -21.18 5.03
N ASP A 311 28.49 -20.18 5.06
CA ASP A 311 29.68 -20.12 4.19
C ASP A 311 30.63 -21.32 4.41
N ARG A 312 30.84 -21.75 5.66
CA ARG A 312 31.70 -22.92 5.97
C ARG A 312 31.10 -24.26 5.54
N CYS A 313 29.76 -24.34 5.40
CA CYS A 313 29.11 -25.56 4.95
C CYS A 313 29.30 -25.80 3.45
N GLU A 314 29.39 -24.73 2.64
CA GLU A 314 29.68 -24.82 1.20
C GLU A 314 31.13 -25.24 0.91
N GLU A 315 32.10 -24.84 1.74
CA GLU A 315 33.50 -25.28 1.59
C GLU A 315 33.66 -26.80 1.77
N HIS A 316 32.84 -27.44 2.61
CA HIS A 316 32.92 -28.89 2.86
C HIS A 316 32.24 -29.72 1.75
N THR A 317 31.22 -29.19 1.08
CA THR A 317 30.60 -29.85 -0.08
C THR A 317 31.46 -29.76 -1.33
N HIS A 318 32.23 -28.68 -1.52
CA HIS A 318 33.23 -28.60 -2.60
C HIS A 318 34.48 -29.46 -2.34
N ALA A 319 34.95 -29.59 -1.10
CA ALA A 319 36.08 -30.45 -0.75
C ALA A 319 35.79 -31.95 -0.90
N ALA A 320 34.51 -32.37 -0.84
CA ALA A 320 34.11 -33.76 -1.02
C ALA A 320 34.10 -34.23 -2.49
N ARG A 321 34.10 -33.32 -3.47
CA ARG A 321 34.12 -33.67 -4.91
C ARG A 321 35.51 -33.99 -5.49
N HIS A 322 36.59 -33.86 -4.73
CA HIS A 322 37.96 -34.07 -5.21
C HIS A 322 38.78 -35.13 -4.49
N LYS A 323 38.17 -36.01 -3.68
CA LYS A 323 38.88 -37.15 -3.06
C LYS A 323 38.28 -38.47 -3.49
N THR A 324 38.54 -38.85 -4.74
CA THR A 324 38.55 -40.25 -5.14
C THR A 324 39.76 -40.91 -4.48
N LEU A 325 39.54 -41.58 -3.34
CA LEU A 325 40.56 -42.46 -2.75
C LEU A 325 40.64 -43.75 -3.57
N PRO A 326 41.84 -44.27 -3.88
CA PRO A 326 41.97 -45.54 -4.58
C PRO A 326 41.60 -46.69 -3.65
N PHE A 327 40.65 -47.51 -4.11
CA PHE A 327 40.34 -48.82 -3.56
C PHE A 327 41.51 -49.80 -3.82
N SER A 328 42.00 -50.45 -2.77
CA SER A 328 42.62 -51.78 -2.84
C SER A 328 42.38 -52.48 -1.50
N LEU A 329 41.35 -53.33 -1.40
CA LEU A 329 41.42 -54.79 -1.51
C LEU A 329 42.28 -55.45 -0.41
N PHE A 330 41.63 -55.85 0.67
CA PHE A 330 42.04 -56.98 1.50
C PHE A 330 41.19 -58.19 1.10
N PRO A 331 41.76 -59.38 0.83
CA PRO A 331 40.98 -60.61 0.74
C PRO A 331 40.92 -61.31 2.11
N VAL A 332 39.73 -61.86 2.39
CA VAL A 332 39.43 -62.72 3.54
C VAL A 332 39.66 -64.18 3.13
N GLY A 333 40.48 -64.90 3.91
CA GLY A 333 40.27 -66.27 4.36
C GLY A 333 40.42 -67.44 3.39
N VAL A 334 41.42 -68.30 3.64
CA VAL A 334 41.24 -69.64 4.25
C VAL A 334 42.35 -69.85 5.27
#